data_AF-A0A963EGI9-F1
#
_entry.id   AF-A0A963EGI9-F1
#
_cell.length_a   1.000
_cell.length_b   1.000
_cell.length_c   1.000
_cell.angle_alpha   90.00
_cell.angle_beta   90.00
_cell.angle_gamma   90.00
#
_symmetry.space_group_name_H-M   'P 1'
#
loop_
_entity.id
_entity.type
_entity.pdbx_description
1 polymer ?
#
loop_
_entity_poly.entity_id
_entity_poly.type
_entity_poly.pdbx_seq_one_letter_code
_entity_poly.pdbx_strand_id
1 'polypeptide(L)'
;GLKPYSAVYLTGFQAEAYRIGLGDGFNVAHDKMKSRIASDVRMDIGGDLQRIERMDIRHREPTFKHVLLPLWLGAFRYSGKTYHVSVNGQNGEVQGERPYSAWKIFLLVLFIAAIGAGVAYYVYLNQPPGGF
;
A
#
# COMPACT_ATOMS: atom_id res chain seq x y z
N GLY A 1 -18.82 6.53 -10.12
CA GLY A 1 -18.50 6.28 -11.54
C GLY A 1 -17.89 7.53 -12.15
N LEU A 2 -17.20 7.41 -13.29
CA LEU A 2 -16.63 8.56 -14.02
C LEU A 2 -17.74 9.46 -14.58
N LYS A 3 -17.53 10.78 -14.53
CA LYS A 3 -18.39 11.78 -15.16
C LYS A 3 -17.69 12.39 -16.37
N PRO A 4 -18.42 12.81 -17.42
CA PRO A 4 -17.84 13.58 -18.52
C PRO A 4 -17.10 14.82 -17.98
N TYR A 5 -15.98 15.14 -18.61
CA TYR A 5 -15.20 16.31 -18.24
C TYR A 5 -16.01 17.60 -18.49
N SER A 6 -15.88 18.55 -17.56
CA SER A 6 -16.37 19.93 -17.68
C SER A 6 -15.27 20.88 -17.23
N ALA A 7 -15.09 21.99 -17.94
CA ALA A 7 -14.09 23.00 -17.62
C ALA A 7 -14.27 23.59 -16.20
N VAL A 8 -15.50 23.56 -15.67
CA VAL A 8 -15.83 23.98 -14.30
C VAL A 8 -15.06 23.17 -13.24
N TYR A 9 -14.62 21.95 -13.56
CA TYR A 9 -13.80 21.17 -12.62
C TYR A 9 -12.38 21.72 -12.44
N LEU A 10 -11.91 22.61 -13.33
CA LEU A 10 -10.60 23.24 -13.22
C LEU A 10 -10.70 24.70 -12.74
N THR A 11 -11.89 25.30 -12.66
CA THR A 11 -12.01 26.69 -12.24
C THR A 11 -11.59 26.83 -10.78
N GLY A 12 -10.53 27.59 -10.53
CA GLY A 12 -9.97 27.78 -9.18
C GLY A 12 -9.02 26.67 -8.71
N PHE A 13 -8.70 25.69 -9.55
CA PHE A 13 -7.79 24.59 -9.22
C PHE A 13 -6.65 24.48 -10.23
N GLN A 14 -5.45 24.12 -9.74
CA GLN A 14 -4.35 23.73 -10.61
C GLN A 14 -4.48 22.25 -10.96
N ALA A 15 -4.24 21.90 -12.22
CA ALA A 15 -4.16 20.53 -12.67
C ALA A 15 -2.77 20.25 -13.25
N GLU A 16 -2.23 19.09 -12.90
CA GLU A 16 -0.98 18.60 -13.44
C GLU A 16 -1.23 17.59 -14.55
N ALA A 17 -0.52 17.72 -15.66
CA ALA A 17 -0.55 16.73 -16.73
C ALA A 17 0.23 15.48 -16.33
N TYR A 18 -0.11 14.33 -16.93
CA TYR A 18 0.61 13.09 -16.67
C TYR A 18 2.08 13.23 -17.07
N ARG A 19 2.99 12.79 -16.18
CA ARG A 19 4.44 12.79 -16.44
C ARG A 19 4.91 11.56 -17.21
N ILE A 20 4.17 10.46 -17.11
CA ILE A 20 4.52 9.17 -17.73
C ILE A 20 3.79 9.07 -19.07
N GLY A 21 4.53 8.78 -20.14
CA GLY A 21 3.95 8.57 -21.46
C GLY A 21 3.00 7.36 -21.51
N LEU A 22 2.06 7.37 -22.46
CA LEU A 22 1.04 6.31 -22.55
C LEU A 22 1.65 4.91 -22.74
N GLY A 23 2.72 4.78 -23.54
CA GLY A 23 3.42 3.50 -23.75
C GLY A 23 4.06 2.97 -22.47
N ASP A 24 4.79 3.82 -21.75
CA ASP A 24 5.42 3.45 -20.48
C ASP A 24 4.37 3.13 -19.41
N GLY A 25 3.31 3.94 -19.33
CA GLY A 25 2.19 3.70 -18.43
C GLY A 25 1.46 2.39 -18.73
N PHE A 26 1.32 2.05 -20.02
CA PHE A 26 0.76 0.77 -20.45
C PHE A 26 1.64 -0.41 -20.01
N ASN A 27 2.96 -0.32 -20.15
CA ASN A 27 3.88 -1.37 -19.69
C ASN A 27 3.77 -1.59 -18.18
N VAL A 28 3.74 -0.50 -17.39
CA VAL A 28 3.53 -0.58 -15.93
C VAL A 28 2.20 -1.24 -15.59
N ALA A 29 1.12 -0.87 -16.28
CA ALA A 29 -0.19 -1.48 -16.09
C ALA A 29 -0.19 -2.97 -16.48
N HIS A 30 0.45 -3.32 -17.60
CA HIS A 30 0.60 -4.68 -18.08
C HIS A 30 1.31 -5.56 -17.05
N ASP A 31 2.42 -5.11 -16.48
CA ASP A 31 3.17 -5.89 -15.50
C ASP A 31 2.37 -6.12 -14.21
N LYS A 32 1.62 -5.11 -13.75
CA LYS A 32 0.69 -5.26 -12.63
C LYS A 32 -0.41 -6.27 -12.93
N MET A 33 -1.03 -6.18 -14.11
CA MET A 33 -2.05 -7.14 -14.54
C MET A 33 -1.48 -8.55 -14.64
N LYS A 34 -0.30 -8.72 -15.26
CA LYS A 34 0.38 -10.00 -15.41
C LYS A 34 0.69 -10.64 -14.06
N SER A 35 1.14 -9.87 -13.08
CA SER A 35 1.37 -10.35 -11.72
C SER A 35 0.08 -10.87 -11.08
N ARG A 36 -1.02 -10.12 -11.23
CA ARG A 36 -2.33 -10.53 -10.71
C ARG A 36 -2.86 -11.78 -11.40
N ILE A 37 -2.83 -11.82 -12.74
CA ILE A 37 -3.23 -12.98 -13.53
C ILE A 37 -2.42 -14.21 -13.12
N ALA A 38 -1.11 -14.07 -12.92
CA ALA A 38 -0.27 -15.18 -12.47
C ALA A 38 -0.61 -15.65 -11.04
N SER A 39 -1.05 -14.75 -10.16
CA SER A 39 -1.56 -15.11 -8.83
C SER A 39 -2.89 -15.86 -8.93
N ASP A 40 -3.78 -15.41 -9.81
CA ASP A 40 -5.09 -16.02 -10.00
C ASP A 40 -4.95 -17.43 -10.64
N VAL A 41 -4.07 -17.60 -11.63
CA VAL A 41 -3.74 -18.91 -12.22
C VAL A 41 -3.15 -19.86 -11.17
N ARG A 42 -2.27 -19.37 -10.29
CA ARG A 42 -1.73 -20.17 -9.18
C ARG A 42 -2.83 -20.65 -8.24
N MET A 43 -3.73 -19.74 -7.85
CA MET A 43 -4.87 -20.07 -7.00
C MET A 43 -5.78 -21.13 -7.64
N ASP A 44 -5.97 -21.06 -8.97
CA ASP A 44 -6.76 -22.03 -9.74
C ASP A 44 -6.11 -23.41 -9.85
N ILE A 45 -4.77 -23.48 -9.99
CA ILE A 45 -4.03 -24.76 -9.94
C ILE A 45 -4.22 -25.45 -8.59
N GLY A 46 -4.15 -24.69 -7.49
CA GLY A 46 -4.29 -25.22 -6.12
C GLY A 46 -3.08 -26.04 -5.65
N GLY A 47 -3.07 -26.42 -4.37
CA GLY A 47 -1.98 -27.20 -3.75
C GLY A 47 -0.70 -26.42 -3.45
N ASP A 48 0.28 -27.08 -2.84
CA ASP A 48 1.47 -26.44 -2.26
C ASP A 48 2.61 -26.22 -3.27
N LEU A 49 2.63 -26.98 -4.36
CA LEU A 49 3.64 -26.91 -5.41
C LEU A 49 2.99 -26.55 -6.74
N GLN A 50 3.01 -25.28 -7.07
CA GLN A 50 2.37 -24.74 -8.27
C GLN A 50 3.42 -24.24 -9.25
N ARG A 51 3.34 -24.73 -10.50
CA ARG A 51 4.22 -24.28 -11.59
C ARG A 51 3.38 -23.87 -12.79
N ILE A 52 3.59 -22.64 -13.26
CA ILE A 52 3.01 -22.15 -14.51
C ILE A 52 4.01 -22.48 -15.63
N GLU A 53 3.69 -23.43 -16.49
CA GLU A 53 4.55 -23.79 -17.64
C GLU A 53 4.43 -22.78 -18.79
N ARG A 54 3.20 -22.33 -19.06
CA ARG A 54 2.90 -21.34 -20.11
C ARG A 54 1.74 -20.47 -19.69
N MET A 55 1.84 -19.17 -19.99
CA MET A 55 0.78 -18.19 -19.81
C MET A 55 0.77 -17.26 -21.02
N ASP A 56 -0.33 -17.26 -21.77
CA ASP A 56 -0.54 -16.42 -22.96
C ASP A 56 -1.61 -15.38 -22.63
N ILE A 57 -1.19 -14.12 -22.45
CA ILE A 57 -2.08 -13.00 -22.11
C ILE A 57 -2.30 -12.19 -23.38
N ARG A 58 -3.56 -12.05 -23.80
CA ARG A 58 -3.95 -11.29 -24.99
C ARG A 58 -4.91 -10.17 -24.60
N HIS A 59 -4.52 -8.94 -24.88
CA HIS A 59 -5.38 -7.77 -24.73
C HIS A 59 -6.07 -7.49 -26.07
N ARG A 60 -7.38 -7.27 -26.05
CA ARG A 60 -8.15 -6.85 -27.23
C ARG A 60 -8.48 -5.38 -27.12
N GLU A 61 -8.24 -4.63 -28.19
CA GLU A 61 -8.62 -3.22 -28.34
C GLU A 61 -8.30 -2.35 -27.11
N PRO A 62 -7.02 -2.27 -26.69
CA PRO A 62 -6.66 -1.42 -25.57
C PRO A 62 -6.99 0.04 -25.90
N THR A 63 -7.81 0.66 -25.05
CA THR A 63 -8.18 2.07 -25.15
C THR A 63 -7.59 2.86 -23.99
N PHE A 64 -7.40 4.16 -24.20
CA PHE A 64 -6.89 5.07 -23.18
C PHE A 64 -7.97 6.08 -22.80
N LYS A 65 -8.13 6.32 -21.50
CA LYS A 65 -9.01 7.35 -20.97
C LYS A 65 -8.18 8.33 -20.16
N HIS A 66 -8.25 9.60 -20.51
CA HIS A 66 -7.72 10.66 -19.68
C HIS A 66 -8.72 10.94 -18.55
N VAL A 67 -8.27 10.82 -17.30
CA VAL A 67 -9.12 10.98 -16.12
C VAL A 67 -8.57 12.10 -15.25
N LEU A 68 -9.44 13.04 -14.90
CA LEU A 68 -9.15 14.06 -13.91
C LEU A 68 -9.53 13.53 -12.53
N LEU A 69 -8.56 13.50 -11.61
CA LEU A 69 -8.77 13.08 -10.23
C LEU A 69 -8.60 14.28 -9.29
N PRO A 70 -9.55 14.54 -8.37
CA PRO A 70 -9.36 15.56 -7.35
C PRO A 70 -8.44 15.02 -6.26
N LEU A 71 -7.32 15.71 -6.02
CA LEU A 71 -6.40 15.37 -4.95
C LEU A 71 -5.84 16.64 -4.31
N TRP A 72 -5.58 16.58 -3.00
CA TRP A 72 -4.93 17.65 -2.26
C TRP A 72 -3.54 17.19 -1.86
N LEU A 73 -2.52 17.96 -2.23
CA LEU A 73 -1.13 17.68 -1.86
C LEU A 73 -0.65 18.69 -0.84
N GLY A 74 0.00 18.20 0.21
CA GLY A 74 0.67 19.00 1.21
C GLY A 74 2.06 18.47 1.48
N ALA A 75 2.98 19.36 1.83
CA ALA A 75 4.29 18.99 2.33
C ALA A 75 4.61 19.82 3.57
N PHE A 76 5.11 19.19 4.62
CA PHE A 76 5.57 19.88 5.83
C PHE A 76 6.96 19.40 6.22
N ARG A 77 7.74 20.26 6.85
CA ARG A 77 9.10 19.93 7.31
C ARG A 77 9.10 19.68 8.81
N TYR A 78 9.63 18.53 9.23
CA TYR A 78 9.78 18.17 10.63
C TYR A 78 11.17 17.56 10.86
N SER A 79 11.91 18.08 11.85
CA SER A 79 13.26 17.61 12.20
C SER A 79 14.23 17.51 10.99
N GLY A 80 14.17 18.49 10.09
CA GLY A 80 15.00 18.53 8.88
C GLY A 80 14.58 17.60 7.74
N LYS A 81 13.52 16.80 7.91
CA LYS A 81 12.96 15.92 6.87
C LYS A 81 11.64 16.48 6.34
N THR A 82 11.42 16.38 5.03
CA THR A 82 10.17 16.78 4.37
C THR A 82 9.24 15.58 4.30
N TYR A 83 8.02 15.76 4.78
CA TYR A 83 6.96 14.75 4.77
C TYR A 83 5.89 15.17 3.77
N HIS A 84 5.56 14.28 2.84
CA HIS A 84 4.52 14.50 1.84
C HIS A 84 3.23 13.80 2.28
N VAL A 85 2.12 14.52 2.12
CA VAL A 85 0.77 14.03 2.39
C VAL A 85 -0.09 14.29 1.17
N SER A 86 -0.80 13.27 0.73
CA SER A 86 -1.81 13.34 -0.31
C SER A 86 -3.17 12.96 0.26
N VAL A 87 -4.19 13.71 -0.12
CA VAL A 87 -5.57 13.44 0.29
C VAL A 87 -6.41 13.24 -0.96
N ASN A 88 -7.15 12.14 -1.01
CA ASN A 88 -8.11 11.88 -2.07
C ASN A 88 -9.31 12.83 -1.90
N GLY A 89 -9.56 13.68 -2.90
CA GLY A 89 -10.62 14.69 -2.86
C GLY A 89 -12.03 14.11 -2.99
N GLN A 90 -12.19 12.82 -3.28
CA GLN A 90 -13.51 12.17 -3.41
C GLN A 90 -14.02 11.58 -2.08
N ASN A 91 -13.15 10.92 -1.32
CA ASN A 91 -13.52 10.21 -0.09
C ASN A 91 -12.83 10.78 1.16
N GLY A 92 -11.89 11.72 1.01
CA GLY A 92 -11.14 12.30 2.12
C GLY A 92 -10.05 11.38 2.70
N GLU A 93 -9.75 10.26 2.04
CA GLU A 93 -8.71 9.34 2.49
C GLU A 93 -7.35 10.03 2.43
N VAL A 94 -6.62 9.97 3.53
CA VAL A 94 -5.30 10.59 3.70
C VAL A 94 -4.23 9.52 3.58
N GLN A 95 -3.30 9.72 2.65
CA GLN A 95 -2.12 8.89 2.44
C GLN A 95 -0.88 9.76 2.61
N GLY A 96 0.15 9.28 3.30
CA GLY A 96 1.34 10.09 3.49
C GLY A 96 2.26 9.57 4.56
N GLU A 97 3.46 10.12 4.57
CA GLU A 97 4.46 9.80 5.57
C GLU A 97 4.20 10.59 6.85
N ARG A 98 4.42 9.95 8.00
CA ARG A 98 4.30 10.59 9.32
C ARG A 98 5.58 10.44 10.12
N PRO A 99 5.98 11.45 10.92
CA PRO A 99 7.11 11.31 11.81
C PRO A 99 6.78 10.32 12.93
N TYR A 100 7.56 9.25 13.02
CA TYR A 100 7.48 8.31 14.14
C TYR A 100 8.29 8.84 15.33
N SER A 101 7.72 8.73 16.52
CA SER A 101 8.40 9.08 17.76
C SER A 101 9.20 7.88 18.27
N ALA A 102 10.53 7.97 18.22
CA ALA A 102 11.42 6.91 18.69
C ALA A 102 11.16 6.53 20.16
N TRP A 103 10.88 7.53 21.02
CA TRP A 103 10.55 7.30 22.42
C TRP A 103 9.26 6.50 22.63
N LYS A 104 8.21 6.78 21.86
CA LYS A 104 6.95 5.99 21.92
C LYS A 104 7.17 4.54 21.52
N ILE A 105 7.96 4.30 20.46
CA ILE A 105 8.29 2.96 19.99
C ILE A 105 9.15 2.24 21.04
N PHE A 106 10.16 2.91 21.58
CA PHE A 106 11.04 2.37 22.61
C PHE A 106 10.27 1.93 23.86
N LEU A 107 9.40 2.80 24.38
CA LEU A 107 8.56 2.47 25.54
C LEU A 107 7.59 1.31 25.26
N LEU A 108 7.01 1.25 24.05
CA LEU A 108 6.14 0.14 23.66
C LEU A 108 6.90 -1.19 23.64
N VAL A 109 8.11 -1.21 23.08
CA VAL A 109 8.98 -2.40 23.05
C VAL A 109 9.36 -2.83 24.48
N LEU A 110 9.78 -1.89 25.32
CA LEU A 110 10.12 -2.17 26.71
C LEU A 110 8.92 -2.75 27.49
N PHE A 111 7.74 -2.18 27.29
CA PHE A 111 6.51 -2.66 27.92
C PHE A 111 6.18 -4.10 27.52
N ILE A 112 6.25 -4.43 26.24
CA ILE A 112 6.02 -5.80 25.74
C ILE A 112 7.06 -6.77 26.30
N ALA A 113 8.34 -6.37 26.33
CA ALA A 113 9.42 -7.19 26.90
C ALA A 113 9.22 -7.46 28.40
N ALA A 114 8.81 -6.46 29.17
CA ALA A 114 8.53 -6.59 30.59
C ALA A 114 7.37 -7.58 30.86
N ILE A 115 6.30 -7.50 30.07
CA ILE A 115 5.19 -8.48 30.15
C ILE A 115 5.69 -9.89 29.86
N GLY A 116 6.45 -10.07 28.77
CA GLY A 116 7.00 -11.37 28.39
C GLY A 116 7.89 -11.97 29.49
N ALA A 117 8.76 -11.16 30.08
CA ALA A 117 9.60 -11.57 31.19
C ALA A 117 8.77 -11.95 32.43
N GLY A 118 7.73 -11.16 32.76
CA GLY A 118 6.83 -11.46 33.88
C GLY A 118 6.06 -12.77 33.68
N VAL A 119 5.56 -13.03 32.47
CA VAL A 119 4.89 -14.29 32.13
C VAL A 119 5.86 -15.47 32.22
N ALA A 120 7.06 -15.35 31.64
CA ALA A 120 8.08 -16.40 31.71
C ALA A 120 8.48 -16.70 33.16
N TYR A 121 8.64 -15.66 33.98
CA TYR A 121 8.94 -15.80 35.41
C TYR A 121 7.78 -16.46 36.18
N TYR A 122 6.54 -16.06 35.92
CA TYR A 122 5.35 -16.69 36.52
C TYR A 122 5.23 -18.17 36.14
N VAL A 123 5.49 -18.53 34.87
CA VAL A 123 5.49 -19.92 34.41
C VAL A 123 6.61 -20.72 35.09
N TYR A 124 7.81 -20.13 35.22
CA TYR A 124 8.93 -20.76 35.92
C TYR A 124 8.59 -21.06 37.39
N LEU A 125 7.93 -20.15 38.10
CA LEU A 125 7.51 -20.37 39.49
C LEU A 125 6.41 -21.44 39.63
N ASN A 126 5.57 -21.62 38.61
CA ASN A 126 4.45 -22.56 38.62
C ASN A 126 4.78 -23.89 37.91
N GLN A 127 6.03 -24.10 37.50
CA GLN A 127 6.46 -25.38 36.97
C GLN A 127 6.50 -26.37 38.13
N PRO A 128 5.73 -27.48 38.10
CA PRO A 128 5.84 -28.49 39.13
C PRO A 128 7.30 -29.00 39.15
N PRO A 129 7.90 -29.20 40.35
CA PRO A 129 9.23 -29.81 40.41
C PRO A 129 9.17 -31.12 39.61
N GLY A 130 10.09 -31.26 38.66
CA GLY A 130 10.14 -32.42 37.78
C GLY A 130 10.06 -33.69 38.62
N GLY A 131 8.98 -34.45 38.43
CA GLY A 131 8.84 -35.76 39.04
C GLY A 131 9.97 -36.66 38.57
N PHE A 132 10.69 -37.23 39.53
CA PHE A 132 11.30 -38.55 39.34
C PHE A 132 10.18 -39.59 39.29
#